data_AF-A0A952Q4D1-F1
#
_entry.id   AF-A0A952Q4D1-F1
#
_cell.length_a   1.000
_cell.length_b   1.000
_cell.length_c   1.000
_cell.angle_alpha   90.00
_cell.angle_beta   90.00
_cell.angle_gamma   90.00
#
_symmetry.space_group_name_H-M   'P 1'
#
loop_
_entity.id
_entity.type
_entity.pdbx_description
1 polymer ?
#
loop_
_entity_poly.entity_id
_entity_poly.type
_entity_poly.pdbx_seq_one_letter_code
_entity_poly.pdbx_strand_id
1 'polypeptide(L)'
;MKQWYSLLTLVFLAVIVAGCTGAAPTADPNGPLLTGNDALPKQLATVYLTPTSDLPDLQATQIRATIESVLPTATLAPATNTPTTTPYVGVFLGAATFEPGDVINQKPSGVRAPRLVGTAQNANIPIFVPTAVAGVPLPTAAGGAVSVGACATAPAAQFANAAQNATVRQQVGCPTNGAFTVNLVQQPFQKGLMIWRDTKQIYVLSSVAIQQGAAMDTLWIVPDQWNDSIPASDGSYIPPDGLIQPVRGFGYVWRSNQQIRDTIGWALAGEQPYQGIWQDFERGWLMTGADGNVYVLIPGNPTGLHLGPLQ
;
A
#
# COMPACT_ATOMS: atom_id res chain seq x y z
N MET A 1 -34.52 -61.55 -20.83
CA MET A 1 -34.49 -60.24 -20.14
C MET A 1 -33.17 -59.46 -20.29
N LYS A 2 -31.97 -60.09 -20.30
CA LYS A 2 -30.69 -59.35 -20.48
C LYS A 2 -30.43 -58.77 -21.88
N GLN A 3 -30.98 -59.35 -22.96
CA GLN A 3 -30.76 -58.85 -24.32
C GLN A 3 -31.60 -57.60 -24.68
N TRP A 4 -32.74 -57.39 -24.00
CA TRP A 4 -33.60 -56.23 -24.25
C TRP A 4 -32.98 -54.92 -23.72
N TYR A 5 -32.29 -55.00 -22.58
CA TYR A 5 -31.60 -53.84 -21.98
C TYR A 5 -30.45 -53.33 -22.84
N SER A 6 -29.71 -54.24 -23.49
CA SER A 6 -28.54 -53.87 -24.30
C SER A 6 -28.92 -53.19 -25.62
N LEU A 7 -30.09 -53.50 -26.18
CA LEU A 7 -30.65 -52.82 -27.35
C LEU A 7 -31.19 -51.43 -26.98
N LEU A 8 -31.79 -51.29 -25.81
CA LEU A 8 -32.28 -49.99 -25.33
C LEU A 8 -31.15 -49.01 -25.02
N THR A 9 -30.03 -49.45 -24.44
CA THR A 9 -28.86 -48.58 -24.23
C THR A 9 -28.18 -48.19 -25.54
N LEU A 10 -28.12 -49.07 -26.54
CA LEU A 10 -27.53 -48.76 -27.84
C LEU A 10 -28.37 -47.75 -28.64
N VAL A 11 -29.70 -47.86 -28.58
CA VAL A 11 -30.61 -46.87 -29.20
C VAL A 11 -30.52 -45.53 -28.47
N PHE A 12 -30.43 -45.52 -27.14
CA PHE A 12 -30.30 -44.27 -26.38
C PHE A 12 -28.96 -43.57 -26.64
N LEU A 13 -27.87 -44.33 -26.82
CA LEU A 13 -26.56 -43.77 -27.15
C LEU A 13 -26.51 -43.22 -28.60
N ALA A 14 -27.22 -43.85 -29.54
CA ALA A 14 -27.31 -43.39 -30.92
C ALA A 14 -28.13 -42.09 -31.07
N VAL A 15 -29.14 -41.87 -30.22
CA VAL A 15 -29.93 -40.63 -30.21
C VAL A 15 -29.14 -39.43 -29.65
N ILE A 16 -28.14 -39.67 -28.79
CA ILE A 16 -27.32 -38.59 -28.20
C ILE A 16 -26.23 -38.09 -29.17
N VAL A 17 -25.77 -38.92 -30.13
CA VAL A 17 -24.68 -38.55 -31.07
C VAL A 17 -25.20 -37.83 -32.33
N ALA A 18 -26.51 -37.85 -32.62
CA ALA A 18 -27.09 -37.19 -33.79
C ALA A 18 -27.44 -35.70 -33.59
N GLY A 19 -27.16 -35.11 -32.42
CA GLY A 19 -27.59 -33.76 -32.04
C GLY A 19 -26.62 -32.61 -32.33
N CYS A 20 -25.45 -32.85 -32.95
CA CYS A 20 -24.46 -31.80 -33.18
C CYS A 20 -24.04 -31.70 -34.66
N THR A 21 -24.98 -31.31 -35.52
CA THR A 21 -24.65 -30.70 -36.82
C THR A 21 -24.83 -29.20 -36.69
N GLY A 22 -23.72 -28.48 -36.54
CA GLY A 22 -23.69 -27.03 -36.38
C GLY A 22 -24.29 -26.31 -37.59
N ALA A 23 -25.32 -25.51 -37.34
CA ALA A 23 -25.77 -24.51 -38.30
C ALA A 23 -24.67 -23.45 -38.47
N ALA A 24 -24.32 -23.13 -39.72
CA ALA A 24 -23.44 -22.01 -40.02
C ALA A 24 -24.09 -20.71 -39.52
N PRO A 25 -23.36 -19.80 -38.85
CA PRO A 25 -23.95 -18.56 -38.35
C PRO A 25 -24.31 -17.64 -39.53
N THR A 26 -25.60 -17.34 -39.66
CA THR A 26 -26.09 -16.24 -40.50
C THR A 26 -25.56 -14.94 -39.92
N ALA A 27 -24.88 -14.12 -40.73
CA ALA A 27 -24.40 -12.81 -40.29
C ALA A 27 -25.58 -11.90 -39.92
N ASP A 28 -25.62 -11.45 -38.66
CA ASP A 28 -26.59 -10.47 -38.17
C ASP A 28 -26.23 -9.09 -38.75
N PRO A 29 -27.10 -8.47 -39.58
CA PRO A 29 -26.84 -7.16 -40.15
C PRO A 29 -26.91 -6.01 -39.12
N ASN A 30 -27.27 -6.28 -37.86
CA ASN A 30 -27.28 -5.32 -36.76
C ASN A 30 -26.58 -5.87 -35.50
N GLY A 31 -25.36 -6.38 -35.67
CA GLY A 31 -24.51 -6.82 -34.56
C GLY A 31 -24.27 -5.74 -33.49
N PRO A 32 -23.73 -6.14 -32.31
CA PRO A 32 -23.70 -5.29 -31.13
C PRO A 32 -22.99 -3.95 -31.38
N LEU A 33 -23.72 -2.86 -31.16
CA LEU A 33 -23.17 -1.50 -31.12
C LEU A 33 -22.21 -1.40 -29.93
N LEU A 34 -20.91 -1.29 -30.22
CA LEU A 34 -19.86 -1.07 -29.23
C LEU A 34 -19.99 0.36 -28.66
N THR A 35 -20.67 0.51 -27.53
CA THR A 35 -20.68 1.75 -26.75
C THR A 35 -19.59 1.69 -25.70
N GLY A 36 -18.42 2.28 -25.99
CA GLY A 36 -17.27 2.34 -25.09
C GLY A 36 -15.96 2.61 -25.84
N ASN A 37 -14.86 2.75 -25.11
CA ASN A 37 -13.53 3.19 -25.61
C ASN A 37 -12.87 2.27 -26.67
N ASP A 38 -13.56 1.22 -27.14
CA ASP A 38 -13.10 0.33 -28.21
C ASP A 38 -13.48 0.82 -29.63
N ALA A 39 -14.07 2.01 -29.77
CA ALA A 39 -14.45 2.61 -31.06
C ALA A 39 -13.43 3.60 -31.66
N LEU A 40 -12.18 3.61 -31.19
CA LEU A 40 -11.13 4.49 -31.73
C LEU A 40 -10.24 3.76 -32.74
N PRO A 41 -9.91 4.37 -33.90
CA PRO A 41 -9.03 3.76 -34.89
C PRO A 41 -7.63 3.57 -34.31
N LYS A 42 -7.20 2.31 -34.12
CA LYS A 42 -5.82 1.98 -33.77
C LYS A 42 -4.95 2.18 -35.01
N GLN A 43 -4.26 3.32 -35.10
CA GLN A 43 -3.21 3.52 -36.10
C GLN A 43 -1.95 2.77 -35.66
N LEU A 44 -1.47 1.86 -36.53
CA LEU A 44 -0.15 1.25 -36.40
C LEU A 44 0.92 2.31 -36.72
N ALA A 45 1.77 2.62 -35.74
CA ALA A 45 2.99 3.40 -35.96
C ALA A 45 4.14 2.44 -36.29
N THR A 46 4.56 2.40 -37.55
CA THR A 46 5.75 1.65 -37.98
C THR A 46 6.99 2.48 -37.66
N VAL A 47 7.74 2.09 -36.63
CA VAL A 47 9.03 2.72 -36.30
C VAL A 47 10.11 2.10 -37.19
N TYR A 48 10.71 2.92 -38.06
CA TYR A 48 11.88 2.53 -38.84
C TYR A 48 13.13 2.64 -37.96
N LEU A 49 13.72 1.50 -37.60
CA LEU A 49 15.04 1.45 -36.98
C LEU A 49 16.08 1.41 -38.10
N THR A 50 16.75 2.53 -38.34
CA THR A 50 17.92 2.59 -39.22
C THR A 50 19.12 1.90 -38.57
N PRO A 51 19.83 0.99 -39.26
CA PRO A 51 21.02 0.34 -38.71
C PRO A 51 22.19 1.33 -38.63
N THR A 52 22.69 1.54 -37.41
CA THR A 52 23.96 2.23 -37.16
C THR A 52 25.10 1.24 -37.39
N SER A 53 25.90 1.47 -38.44
CA SER A 53 27.26 0.94 -38.55
C SER A 53 28.17 2.00 -39.17
N ASP A 54 29.13 2.42 -38.36
CA ASP A 54 30.50 2.86 -38.69
C ASP A 54 30.77 4.31 -39.18
N LEU A 55 31.55 5.01 -38.35
CA LEU A 55 32.28 6.28 -38.58
C LEU A 55 33.30 6.14 -39.73
N PRO A 56 33.88 7.21 -40.35
CA PRO A 56 33.95 8.62 -39.94
C PRO A 56 33.75 9.67 -41.08
N ASP A 57 32.83 10.63 -40.96
CA ASP A 57 32.87 11.81 -41.86
C ASP A 57 32.35 13.11 -41.20
N LEU A 58 32.71 13.28 -39.92
CA LEU A 58 32.57 14.56 -39.23
C LEU A 58 33.76 15.47 -39.59
N GLN A 59 33.76 16.10 -40.77
CA GLN A 59 34.55 17.33 -40.96
C GLN A 59 34.21 18.23 -42.16
N ALA A 60 33.25 17.91 -43.04
CA ALA A 60 33.06 18.69 -44.27
C ALA A 60 31.75 19.51 -44.39
N THR A 61 30.78 19.40 -43.47
CA THR A 61 29.46 20.06 -43.66
C THR A 61 29.15 21.18 -42.64
N GLN A 62 30.06 21.49 -41.71
CA GLN A 62 29.82 22.53 -40.69
C GLN A 62 30.27 23.95 -41.06
N ILE A 63 30.73 24.19 -42.30
CA ILE A 63 31.21 25.53 -42.69
C ILE A 63 30.74 25.85 -44.11
N ARG A 64 29.46 26.19 -44.27
CA ARG A 64 28.91 27.13 -45.28
C ARG A 64 27.38 27.00 -45.39
N ALA A 65 26.65 27.81 -44.62
CA ALA A 65 25.45 28.52 -45.06
C ALA A 65 24.84 29.28 -43.87
N THR A 66 25.60 30.22 -43.32
CA THR A 66 25.03 31.37 -42.61
C THR A 66 24.61 32.40 -43.67
N ILE A 67 23.60 33.21 -43.36
CA ILE A 67 23.07 34.39 -44.07
C ILE A 67 21.83 34.06 -44.94
N GLU A 68 20.64 34.23 -44.34
CA GLU A 68 19.55 35.13 -44.76
C GLU A 68 18.27 34.80 -43.96
N SER A 69 18.08 35.46 -42.81
CA SER A 69 16.84 35.41 -42.02
C SER A 69 16.09 36.73 -42.22
N VAL A 70 14.98 36.69 -42.97
CA VAL A 70 14.05 37.82 -43.12
C VAL A 70 12.90 37.63 -42.12
N LEU A 71 12.68 38.59 -41.24
CA LEU A 71 11.59 38.58 -40.25
C LEU A 71 10.22 38.86 -40.93
N PRO A 72 9.17 38.06 -40.68
CA PRO A 72 7.83 38.39 -41.16
C PRO A 72 7.19 39.53 -40.35
N THR A 73 6.56 40.48 -41.06
CA THR A 73 5.78 41.60 -40.53
C THR A 73 4.49 41.12 -39.84
N ALA A 74 4.22 41.60 -38.63
CA ALA A 74 3.06 41.20 -37.84
C ALA A 74 1.74 41.75 -38.40
N THR A 75 0.74 40.88 -38.55
CA THR A 75 -0.66 41.23 -38.88
C THR A 75 -1.44 41.47 -37.59
N LEU A 76 -2.10 42.62 -37.45
CA LEU A 76 -2.93 42.95 -36.29
C LEU A 76 -4.31 42.27 -36.39
N ALA A 77 -4.70 41.54 -35.33
CA ALA A 77 -6.02 40.94 -35.22
C ALA A 77 -7.05 41.93 -34.63
N PRO A 78 -8.30 41.97 -35.12
CA PRO A 78 -9.37 42.79 -34.56
C PRO A 78 -9.96 42.19 -33.27
N ALA A 79 -10.45 43.05 -32.38
CA ALA A 79 -10.94 42.68 -31.05
C ALA A 79 -12.29 41.93 -31.10
N THR A 80 -12.36 40.77 -30.43
CA THR A 80 -13.62 40.07 -30.13
C THR A 80 -13.79 39.96 -28.62
N ASN A 81 -14.80 40.66 -28.08
CA ASN A 81 -15.26 40.52 -26.69
C ASN A 81 -16.46 39.57 -26.66
N THR A 82 -16.48 38.48 -25.88
CA THR A 82 -17.70 37.75 -25.51
C THR A 82 -17.45 36.92 -24.21
N PRO A 83 -18.43 36.82 -23.28
CA PRO A 83 -18.21 37.00 -21.85
C PRO A 83 -17.90 35.76 -20.99
N THR A 84 -17.16 36.07 -19.92
CA THR A 84 -17.23 35.69 -18.50
C THR A 84 -17.78 34.31 -18.10
N THR A 85 -16.87 33.41 -17.70
CA THR A 85 -17.13 32.44 -16.62
C THR A 85 -16.83 33.09 -15.27
N THR A 86 -17.89 33.42 -14.52
CA THR A 86 -17.84 33.68 -13.08
C THR A 86 -18.22 32.40 -12.32
N PRO A 87 -17.30 31.45 -12.07
CA PRO A 87 -17.53 30.42 -11.08
C PRO A 87 -17.41 31.05 -9.68
N TYR A 88 -18.56 31.39 -9.09
CA TYR A 88 -18.72 31.53 -7.65
C TYR A 88 -18.91 30.15 -7.03
N VAL A 89 -18.13 29.79 -6.01
CA VAL A 89 -18.55 28.85 -4.96
C VAL A 89 -18.02 29.35 -3.61
N GLY A 90 -18.93 29.87 -2.76
CA GLY A 90 -18.74 30.11 -1.31
C GLY A 90 -18.64 28.78 -0.53
N VAL A 91 -18.48 28.72 0.80
CA VAL A 91 -19.35 29.35 1.81
C VAL A 91 -18.55 29.86 3.01
N PHE A 92 -18.99 31.05 3.44
CA PHE A 92 -18.57 31.94 4.51
C PHE A 92 -19.17 31.46 5.88
N LEU A 93 -18.79 31.90 7.09
CA LEU A 93 -18.19 33.13 7.61
C LEU A 93 -17.24 32.81 8.79
N GLY A 94 -16.04 33.40 8.77
CA GLY A 94 -15.07 33.39 9.89
C GLY A 94 -13.84 32.50 9.66
N ALA A 95 -12.67 33.05 10.01
CA ALA A 95 -11.28 32.55 9.88
C ALA A 95 -10.80 32.08 8.49
N ALA A 96 -9.71 32.71 8.04
CA ALA A 96 -9.17 32.70 6.68
C ALA A 96 -8.64 31.33 6.25
N THR A 97 -8.77 31.00 4.96
CA THR A 97 -8.16 29.78 4.43
C THR A 97 -6.84 29.98 3.71
N PHE A 98 -6.32 31.20 3.51
CA PHE A 98 -4.98 31.37 2.91
C PHE A 98 -3.96 31.81 3.97
N GLU A 99 -2.90 31.02 4.15
CA GLU A 99 -1.64 31.47 4.77
C GLU A 99 -0.78 32.17 3.69
N PRO A 100 0.11 33.08 4.09
CA PRO A 100 0.40 34.31 3.37
C PRO A 100 1.46 34.17 2.28
N GLY A 101 1.30 34.97 1.21
CA GLY A 101 2.40 35.49 0.41
C GLY A 101 3.04 34.51 -0.59
N ASP A 102 2.48 34.51 -1.79
CA ASP A 102 3.24 34.40 -3.04
C ASP A 102 4.05 33.14 -3.30
N VAL A 103 3.40 32.15 -3.93
CA VAL A 103 3.72 31.83 -5.34
C VAL A 103 2.61 30.98 -5.91
N ILE A 104 1.83 31.55 -6.83
CA ILE A 104 1.92 31.18 -8.24
C ILE A 104 0.96 32.08 -9.02
N ASN A 105 1.54 33.04 -9.76
CA ASN A 105 0.91 33.65 -10.95
C ASN A 105 0.72 32.60 -12.09
N GLN A 106 0.45 31.35 -11.73
CA GLN A 106 0.14 30.21 -12.57
C GLN A 106 -0.76 29.25 -11.79
N LYS A 107 -2.04 29.59 -11.60
CA LYS A 107 -3.05 28.54 -11.55
C LYS A 107 -4.26 28.84 -12.45
N PRO A 108 -4.50 28.01 -13.48
CA PRO A 108 -5.65 28.12 -14.39
C PRO A 108 -6.93 27.51 -13.78
N SER A 109 -8.06 27.70 -14.48
CA SER A 109 -9.38 27.10 -14.23
C SER A 109 -9.32 25.69 -13.59
N GLY A 110 -9.87 25.52 -12.36
CA GLY A 110 -9.96 24.24 -11.63
C GLY A 110 -9.30 24.19 -10.24
N VAL A 111 -9.65 25.07 -9.28
CA VAL A 111 -9.02 25.12 -7.94
C VAL A 111 -10.00 24.85 -6.80
N ARG A 112 -9.67 23.85 -5.94
CA ARG A 112 -10.30 23.55 -4.64
C ARG A 112 -9.70 24.41 -3.51
N ALA A 113 -10.50 24.67 -2.47
CA ALA A 113 -10.13 25.51 -1.33
C ALA A 113 -8.91 24.98 -0.53
N PRO A 114 -8.20 25.87 0.20
CA PRO A 114 -7.06 25.49 1.03
C PRO A 114 -7.49 24.84 2.34
N ARG A 115 -6.63 23.97 2.85
CA ARG A 115 -6.79 23.18 4.08
C ARG A 115 -5.95 23.82 5.19
N LEU A 116 -6.55 24.20 6.32
CA LEU A 116 -5.82 24.69 7.49
C LEU A 116 -5.11 23.51 8.18
N VAL A 117 -3.77 23.58 8.27
CA VAL A 117 -2.94 22.66 9.05
C VAL A 117 -2.53 23.37 10.34
N GLY A 118 -3.27 23.11 11.43
CA GLY A 118 -2.85 23.52 12.76
C GLY A 118 -2.03 22.42 13.43
N THR A 119 -0.72 22.61 13.55
CA THR A 119 0.11 21.92 14.54
C THR A 119 0.89 22.95 15.34
N ALA A 120 0.44 23.26 16.56
CA ALA A 120 1.31 23.66 17.66
C ALA A 120 0.51 23.71 18.95
N GLN A 121 0.79 22.75 19.83
CA GLN A 121 0.70 22.99 21.27
C GLN A 121 1.69 24.12 21.59
N ASN A 122 1.27 25.04 22.46
CA ASN A 122 2.05 26.16 23.01
C ASN A 122 2.23 27.38 22.09
N ALA A 123 1.15 28.14 21.87
CA ALA A 123 1.25 29.57 21.67
C ALA A 123 0.20 30.26 22.55
N ASN A 124 0.66 31.20 23.38
CA ASN A 124 -0.17 32.16 24.10
C ASN A 124 -0.92 33.01 23.05
N ILE A 125 -2.06 32.54 22.57
CA ILE A 125 -2.96 33.31 21.71
C ILE A 125 -4.02 33.94 22.62
N PRO A 126 -4.24 35.27 22.59
CA PRO A 126 -5.30 35.87 23.38
C PRO A 126 -6.65 35.33 22.91
N ILE A 127 -7.31 34.57 23.77
CA ILE A 127 -8.69 34.13 23.57
C ILE A 127 -9.55 35.38 23.67
N PHE A 128 -10.14 35.81 22.55
CA PHE A 128 -11.24 36.77 22.58
C PHE A 128 -12.43 36.08 23.25
N VAL A 129 -12.62 36.38 24.54
CA VAL A 129 -13.86 36.05 25.25
C VAL A 129 -14.93 37.00 24.70
N PRO A 130 -16.00 36.53 24.06
CA PRO A 130 -17.09 37.41 23.69
C PRO A 130 -17.71 37.96 24.98
N THR A 131 -17.62 39.26 25.19
CA THR A 131 -18.36 39.95 26.26
C THR A 131 -19.84 39.68 26.03
N ALA A 132 -20.47 38.95 26.94
CA ALA A 132 -21.89 38.66 26.89
C ALA A 132 -22.68 39.98 26.85
N VAL A 133 -23.43 40.20 25.77
CA VAL A 133 -24.47 41.22 25.76
C VAL A 133 -25.59 40.71 26.65
N ALA A 134 -25.84 41.42 27.76
CA ALA A 134 -26.89 41.04 28.70
C ALA A 134 -28.26 41.07 27.99
N GLY A 135 -28.97 39.94 27.97
CA GLY A 135 -30.39 39.88 27.60
C GLY A 135 -30.79 38.88 26.52
N VAL A 136 -29.87 38.11 25.92
CA VAL A 136 -30.22 37.07 24.94
C VAL A 136 -29.95 35.68 25.54
N PRO A 137 -30.97 34.82 25.72
CA PRO A 137 -30.75 33.43 26.10
C PRO A 137 -29.93 32.74 25.01
N LEU A 138 -28.74 32.26 25.37
CA LEU A 138 -27.89 31.51 24.46
C LEU A 138 -28.57 30.17 24.16
N PRO A 139 -28.80 29.78 22.89
CA PRO A 139 -29.22 28.42 22.60
C PRO A 139 -28.12 27.48 23.13
N THR A 140 -28.51 26.54 23.98
CA THR A 140 -27.64 25.46 24.46
C THR A 140 -27.27 24.58 23.28
N ALA A 141 -26.26 24.98 22.50
CA ALA A 141 -25.67 24.14 21.49
C ALA A 141 -24.94 23.02 22.22
N ALA A 142 -25.50 21.81 22.18
CA ALA A 142 -24.76 20.59 22.46
C ALA A 142 -23.63 20.49 21.43
N GLY A 143 -22.46 21.01 21.80
CA GLY A 143 -21.25 20.96 21.00
C GLY A 143 -20.74 19.53 20.94
N GLY A 144 -21.36 18.70 20.10
CA GLY A 144 -20.74 17.47 19.63
C GLY A 144 -19.57 17.85 18.73
N ALA A 145 -18.35 17.80 19.27
CA ALA A 145 -17.15 17.89 18.48
C ALA A 145 -17.14 16.69 17.51
N VAL A 146 -17.48 16.93 16.24
CA VAL A 146 -17.32 15.93 15.19
C VAL A 146 -15.85 15.94 14.81
N SER A 147 -15.09 14.95 15.30
CA SER A 147 -13.69 14.76 14.92
C SER A 147 -13.59 14.30 13.46
N VAL A 148 -13.48 15.25 12.53
CA VAL A 148 -13.19 14.94 11.13
C VAL A 148 -11.70 14.58 11.04
N GLY A 149 -11.40 13.30 11.20
CA GLY A 149 -10.04 12.75 11.16
C GLY A 149 -9.71 11.70 12.22
N ALA A 150 -10.65 11.36 13.10
CA ALA A 150 -10.47 10.25 14.04
C ALA A 150 -10.91 8.93 13.40
N CYS A 151 -10.13 7.88 13.62
CA CYS A 151 -10.51 6.52 13.28
C CYS A 151 -11.82 6.15 14.00
N ALA A 152 -12.67 5.37 13.34
CA ALA A 152 -13.92 4.88 13.94
C ALA A 152 -13.66 4.03 15.19
N THR A 153 -12.53 3.31 15.21
CA THR A 153 -12.04 2.54 16.34
C THR A 153 -10.76 3.17 16.88
N ALA A 154 -10.66 3.30 18.20
CA ALA A 154 -9.46 3.82 18.85
C ALA A 154 -8.36 2.74 18.97
N PRO A 155 -7.07 3.10 18.85
CA PRO A 155 -5.97 2.22 19.23
C PRO A 155 -6.10 1.82 20.70
N ALA A 156 -5.72 0.58 21.04
CA ALA A 156 -5.66 0.16 22.43
C ALA A 156 -4.63 0.98 23.22
N ALA A 157 -4.78 1.05 24.55
CA ALA A 157 -3.94 1.90 25.40
C ALA A 157 -2.44 1.58 25.26
N GLN A 158 -2.11 0.31 25.09
CA GLN A 158 -0.75 -0.21 24.86
C GLN A 158 -0.14 0.31 23.54
N PHE A 159 -0.98 0.69 22.58
CA PHE A 159 -0.58 1.16 21.26
C PHE A 159 -0.75 2.67 21.09
N ALA A 160 -1.20 3.39 22.13
CA ALA A 160 -1.53 4.81 22.02
C ALA A 160 -0.32 5.64 21.54
N ASN A 161 0.87 5.39 22.10
CA ASN A 161 2.11 6.09 21.71
C ASN A 161 2.51 5.76 20.27
N ALA A 162 2.60 4.47 19.93
CA ALA A 162 2.92 4.01 18.58
C ALA A 162 1.94 4.54 17.55
N ALA A 163 0.63 4.55 17.85
CA ALA A 163 -0.41 5.05 16.97
C ALA A 163 -0.45 6.59 16.86
N GLN A 164 0.21 7.35 17.72
CA GLN A 164 0.37 8.79 17.56
C GLN A 164 1.54 9.16 16.63
N ASN A 165 2.52 8.26 16.49
CA ASN A 165 3.65 8.43 15.59
C ASN A 165 3.18 8.65 14.15
N ALA A 166 3.63 9.74 13.52
CA ALA A 166 3.19 10.11 12.17
C ALA A 166 3.58 9.05 11.12
N THR A 167 4.78 8.46 11.22
CA THR A 167 5.23 7.40 10.32
C THR A 167 4.36 6.16 10.46
N VAL A 168 4.08 5.73 11.70
CA VAL A 168 3.22 4.57 11.95
C VAL A 168 1.82 4.81 11.36
N ARG A 169 1.19 5.96 11.67
CA ARG A 169 -0.12 6.30 11.11
C ARG A 169 -0.14 6.31 9.58
N GLN A 170 0.89 6.88 8.96
CA GLN A 170 1.01 6.91 7.50
C GLN A 170 1.22 5.53 6.87
N GLN A 171 1.76 4.56 7.62
CA GLN A 171 2.03 3.21 7.13
C GLN A 171 0.88 2.23 7.39
N VAL A 172 0.31 2.19 8.60
CA VAL A 172 -0.76 1.22 8.94
C VAL A 172 -2.19 1.75 8.81
N GLY A 173 -2.39 3.06 8.82
CA GLY A 173 -3.73 3.67 8.75
C GLY A 173 -4.49 3.59 10.08
N CYS A 174 -5.81 3.44 9.99
CA CYS A 174 -6.70 3.37 11.15
C CYS A 174 -6.86 1.93 11.71
N PRO A 175 -7.09 1.77 13.03
CA PRO A 175 -7.54 0.50 13.59
C PRO A 175 -8.88 0.08 12.98
N THR A 176 -9.00 -1.19 12.62
CA THR A 176 -10.24 -1.75 12.06
C THR A 176 -11.08 -2.42 13.13
N ASN A 177 -10.44 -3.02 14.14
CA ASN A 177 -11.07 -3.73 15.25
C ASN A 177 -10.46 -3.32 16.60
N GLY A 178 -11.15 -3.69 17.68
CA GLY A 178 -10.57 -3.61 19.03
C GLY A 178 -9.39 -4.58 19.19
N ALA A 179 -8.47 -4.26 20.09
CA ALA A 179 -7.37 -5.16 20.40
C ALA A 179 -7.84 -6.39 21.18
N PHE A 180 -7.13 -7.50 21.02
CA PHE A 180 -7.40 -8.76 21.69
C PHE A 180 -6.10 -9.45 22.12
N THR A 181 -6.20 -10.33 23.11
CA THR A 181 -5.07 -11.11 23.60
C THR A 181 -4.83 -12.34 22.72
N VAL A 182 -3.57 -12.61 22.42
CA VAL A 182 -3.13 -13.76 21.62
C VAL A 182 -2.03 -14.53 22.34
N ASN A 183 -1.95 -15.84 22.08
CA ASN A 183 -0.83 -16.65 22.54
C ASN A 183 0.27 -16.61 21.48
N LEU A 184 1.46 -16.19 21.90
CA LEU A 184 2.63 -16.03 21.04
C LEU A 184 3.79 -16.82 21.61
N VAL A 185 4.71 -17.17 20.73
CA VAL A 185 6.03 -17.70 21.11
C VAL A 185 7.05 -16.86 20.36
N GLN A 186 8.08 -16.38 21.05
CA GLN A 186 9.16 -15.66 20.40
C GLN A 186 10.49 -16.41 20.54
N GLN A 187 11.40 -16.17 19.60
CA GLN A 187 12.79 -16.59 19.71
C GLN A 187 13.70 -15.49 19.16
N PRO A 188 14.62 -14.95 19.97
CA PRO A 188 15.55 -13.92 19.52
C PRO A 188 16.68 -14.52 18.68
N PHE A 189 17.09 -13.78 17.65
CA PHE A 189 18.19 -14.11 16.73
C PHE A 189 19.22 -12.98 16.72
N GLN A 190 20.42 -13.25 16.21
CA GLN A 190 21.51 -12.27 16.17
C GLN A 190 21.13 -10.94 15.51
N LYS A 191 20.31 -11.01 14.46
CA LYS A 191 19.89 -9.87 13.63
C LYS A 191 18.38 -9.92 13.38
N GLY A 192 17.60 -10.41 14.35
CA GLY A 192 16.16 -10.43 14.21
C GLY A 192 15.42 -11.15 15.34
N LEU A 193 14.14 -11.37 15.10
CA LEU A 193 13.21 -12.02 16.00
C LEU A 193 12.25 -12.89 15.17
N MET A 194 12.03 -14.14 15.58
CA MET A 194 10.90 -14.91 15.08
C MET A 194 9.79 -14.94 16.11
N ILE A 195 8.56 -14.81 15.65
CA ILE A 195 7.36 -14.88 16.48
C ILE A 195 6.37 -15.83 15.83
N TRP A 196 5.97 -16.85 16.56
CA TRP A 196 4.89 -17.75 16.18
C TRP A 196 3.60 -17.29 16.84
N ARG A 197 2.51 -17.36 16.09
CA ARG A 197 1.16 -17.06 16.54
C ARG A 197 0.28 -18.30 16.52
N ASP A 198 -0.69 -18.34 17.44
CA ASP A 198 -1.74 -19.36 17.53
C ASP A 198 -2.47 -19.72 16.22
N THR A 199 -2.42 -18.84 15.23
CA THR A 199 -2.89 -19.05 13.85
C THR A 199 -1.93 -19.86 12.95
N LYS A 200 -0.87 -20.45 13.50
CA LYS A 200 0.18 -21.19 12.77
C LYS A 200 0.95 -20.33 11.76
N GLN A 201 1.07 -19.03 12.04
CA GLN A 201 1.92 -18.11 11.29
C GLN A 201 3.19 -17.81 12.08
N ILE A 202 4.32 -17.79 11.37
CA ILE A 202 5.63 -17.35 11.86
C ILE A 202 5.96 -16.02 11.19
N TYR A 203 6.10 -14.99 12.01
CA TYR A 203 6.58 -13.67 11.63
C TYR A 203 8.08 -13.63 11.85
N VAL A 204 8.85 -13.32 10.81
CA VAL A 204 10.29 -13.13 10.89
C VAL A 204 10.58 -11.65 10.72
N LEU A 205 11.09 -11.03 11.78
CA LEU A 205 11.42 -9.61 11.83
C LEU A 205 12.95 -9.51 11.77
N SER A 206 13.51 -9.04 10.66
CA SER A 206 14.95 -8.75 10.61
C SER A 206 15.23 -7.40 11.28
N SER A 207 16.31 -7.28 12.04
CA SER A 207 16.77 -6.02 12.62
C SER A 207 18.07 -5.58 11.95
N VAL A 208 18.02 -5.28 10.65
CA VAL A 208 19.22 -4.92 9.88
C VAL A 208 19.42 -3.42 9.98
N ALA A 209 20.31 -3.00 10.88
CA ALA A 209 20.74 -1.61 10.99
C ALA A 209 21.30 -1.12 9.65
N ILE A 210 20.76 0.00 9.15
CA ILE A 210 21.12 0.67 7.90
C ILE A 210 22.64 0.75 7.71
N GLN A 211 23.10 0.45 6.50
CA GLN A 211 24.24 1.13 5.89
C GLN A 211 23.69 1.94 4.71
N GLN A 212 23.91 3.26 4.70
CA GLN A 212 23.56 4.19 3.60
C GLN A 212 22.06 4.47 3.34
N GLY A 213 21.33 4.94 4.36
CA GLY A 213 20.12 5.76 4.16
C GLY A 213 18.80 5.06 3.86
N ALA A 214 18.73 3.73 3.80
CA ALA A 214 17.46 3.00 3.76
C ALA A 214 17.57 1.62 4.41
N ALA A 215 16.82 1.39 5.49
CA ALA A 215 16.29 0.08 5.84
C ALA A 215 14.99 0.29 6.60
N MET A 216 13.93 0.00 5.88
CA MET A 216 12.69 -0.44 6.47
C MET A 216 12.94 -1.92 6.80
N ASP A 217 12.86 -2.23 8.08
CA ASP A 217 13.19 -3.51 8.67
C ASP A 217 12.28 -4.60 8.03
N THR A 218 12.86 -5.69 7.50
CA THR A 218 12.10 -6.63 6.64
C THR A 218 11.25 -7.60 7.46
N LEU A 219 10.02 -7.82 6.99
CA LEU A 219 9.07 -8.77 7.55
C LEU A 219 8.83 -9.92 6.57
N TRP A 220 8.98 -11.17 7.04
CA TRP A 220 8.41 -12.34 6.37
C TRP A 220 7.26 -12.90 7.20
N ILE A 221 6.20 -13.35 6.53
CA ILE A 221 5.09 -14.07 7.15
C ILE A 221 5.05 -15.45 6.50
N VAL A 222 5.40 -16.48 7.27
CA VAL A 222 5.60 -17.84 6.77
C VAL A 222 4.68 -18.79 7.55
N PRO A 223 3.99 -19.73 6.90
CA PRO A 223 3.22 -20.73 7.63
C PRO A 223 4.16 -21.70 8.39
N ASP A 224 3.76 -22.08 9.60
CA ASP A 224 4.39 -23.16 10.35
C ASP A 224 4.04 -24.52 9.73
N GLN A 225 4.96 -25.06 8.92
CA GLN A 225 4.80 -26.35 8.26
C GLN A 225 5.48 -27.50 9.02
N TRP A 226 6.09 -27.21 10.18
CA TRP A 226 6.73 -28.25 10.97
C TRP A 226 5.69 -29.15 11.64
N ASN A 227 5.99 -30.44 11.71
CA ASN A 227 5.21 -31.44 12.44
C ASN A 227 6.17 -32.51 12.98
N ASP A 228 5.68 -33.38 13.87
CA ASP A 228 6.51 -34.38 14.56
C ASP A 228 7.19 -35.41 13.64
N SER A 229 6.77 -35.52 12.38
CA SER A 229 7.44 -36.37 11.39
C SER A 229 8.72 -35.73 10.82
N ILE A 230 8.91 -34.43 11.03
CA ILE A 230 10.08 -33.67 10.58
C ILE A 230 11.07 -33.53 11.75
N PRO A 231 12.36 -33.88 11.58
CA PRO A 231 13.36 -33.73 12.64
C PRO A 231 13.37 -32.31 13.20
N ALA A 232 13.36 -32.18 14.53
CA ALA A 232 13.33 -30.89 15.20
C ALA A 232 14.58 -30.03 14.91
N SER A 233 15.72 -30.67 14.68
CA SER A 233 17.03 -30.07 14.40
C SER A 233 17.74 -30.75 13.23
N ASP A 234 18.89 -30.23 12.82
CA ASP A 234 19.81 -30.87 11.87
C ASP A 234 21.23 -30.88 12.43
N GLY A 235 21.87 -32.05 12.42
CA GLY A 235 23.26 -32.18 12.86
C GLY A 235 24.27 -31.49 11.94
N SER A 236 23.91 -31.16 10.70
CA SER A 236 24.82 -30.47 9.77
C SER A 236 25.02 -28.98 10.07
N TYR A 237 24.12 -28.38 10.84
CA TYR A 237 24.21 -26.96 11.23
C TYR A 237 24.75 -26.87 12.65
N ILE A 238 26.05 -26.67 12.77
CA ILE A 238 26.76 -26.56 14.06
C ILE A 238 26.74 -25.07 14.47
N PRO A 239 26.07 -24.71 15.59
CA PRO A 239 26.05 -23.32 16.05
C PRO A 239 27.43 -22.90 16.57
N PRO A 240 27.84 -21.63 16.36
CA PRO A 240 29.00 -21.06 17.03
C PRO A 240 28.81 -20.97 18.56
N ASP A 241 29.91 -20.77 19.29
CA ASP A 241 29.89 -20.64 20.75
C ASP A 241 28.88 -19.60 21.24
N GLY A 242 28.08 -19.99 22.23
CA GLY A 242 27.06 -19.13 22.84
C GLY A 242 25.78 -18.93 22.01
N LEU A 243 25.65 -19.61 20.86
CA LEU A 243 24.47 -19.57 20.01
C LEU A 243 23.84 -20.96 19.92
N ILE A 244 22.58 -21.03 19.46
CA ILE A 244 21.88 -22.29 19.29
C ILE A 244 21.25 -22.40 17.90
N GLN A 245 21.10 -23.64 17.43
CA GLN A 245 20.25 -23.92 16.29
C GLN A 245 18.79 -23.78 16.72
N PRO A 246 17.96 -22.97 16.03
CA PRO A 246 16.51 -22.97 16.27
C PRO A 246 15.94 -24.35 15.95
N VAL A 247 14.89 -24.76 16.67
CA VAL A 247 14.28 -26.08 16.54
C VAL A 247 12.82 -25.98 16.07
N ARG A 248 12.23 -27.11 15.69
CA ARG A 248 10.80 -27.23 15.33
C ARG A 248 10.36 -26.20 14.28
N GLY A 249 9.28 -25.45 14.51
CA GLY A 249 8.71 -24.50 13.56
C GLY A 249 9.70 -23.43 13.12
N PHE A 250 10.33 -22.74 14.07
CA PHE A 250 11.37 -21.75 13.76
C PHE A 250 12.59 -22.40 13.10
N GLY A 251 13.03 -23.56 13.60
CA GLY A 251 14.13 -24.32 13.02
C GLY A 251 13.87 -24.78 11.59
N TYR A 252 12.64 -25.14 11.26
CA TYR A 252 12.23 -25.53 9.93
C TYR A 252 12.25 -24.34 8.98
N VAL A 253 11.64 -23.21 9.34
CA VAL A 253 11.68 -21.98 8.52
C VAL A 253 13.12 -21.52 8.29
N TRP A 254 13.95 -21.54 9.33
CA TRP A 254 15.35 -21.14 9.26
C TRP A 254 16.21 -22.07 8.39
N ARG A 255 16.02 -23.40 8.46
CA ARG A 255 16.77 -24.34 7.63
C ARG A 255 16.29 -24.37 6.18
N SER A 256 14.99 -24.28 5.95
CA SER A 256 14.37 -24.35 4.62
C SER A 256 14.51 -23.07 3.80
N ASN A 257 14.75 -21.91 4.45
CA ASN A 257 14.90 -20.64 3.77
C ASN A 257 16.28 -20.02 4.05
N GLN A 258 17.19 -20.15 3.08
CA GLN A 258 18.54 -19.60 3.19
C GLN A 258 18.55 -18.07 3.36
N GLN A 259 17.69 -17.34 2.64
CA GLN A 259 17.63 -15.88 2.75
C GLN A 259 17.28 -15.44 4.18
N ILE A 260 16.28 -16.09 4.81
CA ILE A 260 15.91 -15.81 6.20
C ILE A 260 17.09 -16.10 7.12
N ARG A 261 17.72 -17.28 7.00
CA ARG A 261 18.87 -17.68 7.82
C ARG A 261 20.04 -16.70 7.73
N ASP A 262 20.43 -16.33 6.52
CA ASP A 262 21.58 -15.45 6.30
C ASP A 262 21.28 -14.02 6.80
N THR A 263 20.02 -13.60 6.71
CA THR A 263 19.56 -12.29 7.20
C THR A 263 19.60 -12.20 8.72
N ILE A 264 18.92 -13.11 9.42
CA ILE A 264 18.73 -12.99 10.88
C ILE A 264 19.82 -13.68 11.72
N GLY A 265 20.61 -14.58 11.12
CA GLY A 265 21.69 -15.31 11.81
C GLY A 265 21.18 -16.44 12.69
N TRP A 266 21.98 -16.86 13.68
CA TRP A 266 21.63 -17.93 14.62
C TRP A 266 20.72 -17.45 15.75
N ALA A 267 20.06 -18.38 16.44
CA ALA A 267 19.25 -18.07 17.60
C ALA A 267 20.13 -17.77 18.83
N LEU A 268 19.75 -16.77 19.60
CA LEU A 268 20.43 -16.33 20.82
C LEU A 268 19.93 -17.08 22.07
N ALA A 269 18.67 -17.54 22.04
CA ALA A 269 18.03 -18.24 23.14
C ALA A 269 16.96 -19.20 22.61
N GLY A 270 16.42 -20.05 23.49
CA GLY A 270 15.30 -20.93 23.17
C GLY A 270 13.98 -20.18 22.96
N GLU A 271 12.95 -20.93 22.57
CA GLU A 271 11.58 -20.43 22.41
C GLU A 271 10.99 -19.97 23.76
N GLN A 272 10.36 -18.80 23.75
CA GLN A 272 9.73 -18.18 24.93
C GLN A 272 8.24 -17.94 24.66
N PRO A 273 7.33 -18.70 25.28
CA PRO A 273 5.90 -18.46 25.18
C PRO A 273 5.50 -17.23 26.01
N TYR A 274 4.58 -16.43 25.49
CA TYR A 274 4.03 -15.28 26.19
C TYR A 274 2.62 -14.94 25.67
N GLN A 275 1.89 -14.12 26.43
CA GLN A 275 0.64 -13.53 25.95
C GLN A 275 0.91 -12.10 25.49
N GLY A 276 0.53 -11.82 24.24
CA GLY A 276 0.63 -10.49 23.65
C GLY A 276 -0.74 -9.87 23.41
N ILE A 277 -0.76 -8.57 23.18
CA ILE A 277 -1.91 -7.86 22.64
C ILE A 277 -1.72 -7.73 21.13
N TRP A 278 -2.79 -7.90 20.37
CA TRP A 278 -2.82 -7.75 18.92
C TRP A 278 -3.97 -6.82 18.52
N GLN A 279 -3.73 -5.92 17.57
CA GLN A 279 -4.80 -5.09 16.99
C GLN A 279 -4.63 -4.97 15.48
N ASP A 280 -5.73 -5.18 14.75
CA ASP A 280 -5.78 -5.04 13.31
C ASP A 280 -5.96 -3.56 12.89
N PHE A 281 -5.22 -3.18 11.85
CA PHE A 281 -5.27 -1.88 11.20
C PHE A 281 -5.55 -2.07 9.71
N GLU A 282 -5.90 -0.99 9.01
CA GLU A 282 -6.27 -1.02 7.58
C GLU A 282 -5.20 -1.66 6.69
N ARG A 283 -3.93 -1.48 7.03
CA ARG A 283 -2.79 -1.96 6.23
C ARG A 283 -1.79 -2.78 7.02
N GLY A 284 -2.14 -3.28 8.20
CA GLY A 284 -1.21 -4.03 9.03
C GLY A 284 -1.73 -4.32 10.42
N TRP A 285 -0.80 -4.57 11.33
CA TRP A 285 -1.10 -4.97 12.70
C TRP A 285 -0.14 -4.33 13.67
N LEU A 286 -0.62 -4.04 14.88
CA LEU A 286 0.26 -3.74 16.01
C LEU A 286 0.19 -4.89 17.00
N MET A 287 1.35 -5.23 17.57
CA MET A 287 1.46 -6.23 18.62
C MET A 287 2.45 -5.82 19.70
N THR A 288 2.30 -6.39 20.89
CA THR A 288 3.31 -6.30 21.96
C THR A 288 4.29 -7.47 21.89
N GLY A 289 5.59 -7.21 21.99
CA GLY A 289 6.63 -8.21 22.24
C GLY A 289 6.61 -8.70 23.69
N ALA A 290 7.34 -9.79 23.98
CA ALA A 290 7.45 -10.27 25.37
C ALA A 290 8.26 -9.32 26.27
N ASP A 291 9.01 -8.40 25.66
CA ASP A 291 9.75 -7.31 26.29
C ASP A 291 8.87 -6.08 26.61
N GLY A 292 7.59 -6.12 26.23
CA GLY A 292 6.65 -5.01 26.39
C GLY A 292 6.74 -3.94 25.31
N ASN A 293 7.68 -4.05 24.37
CA ASN A 293 7.78 -3.12 23.24
C ASN A 293 6.67 -3.37 22.22
N VAL A 294 6.34 -2.35 21.44
CA VAL A 294 5.35 -2.42 20.36
C VAL A 294 6.05 -2.65 19.03
N TYR A 295 5.52 -3.61 18.27
CA TYR A 295 5.92 -3.89 16.90
C TYR A 295 4.75 -3.61 15.96
N VAL A 296 5.05 -2.90 14.88
CA VAL A 296 4.13 -2.61 13.78
C VAL A 296 4.48 -3.55 12.64
N LEU A 297 3.53 -4.35 12.17
CA LEU A 297 3.70 -5.31 11.10
C LEU A 297 2.89 -4.88 9.89
N ILE A 298 3.54 -4.62 8.76
CA ILE A 298 2.92 -4.21 7.51
C ILE A 298 3.19 -5.31 6.48
N PRO A 299 2.19 -6.13 6.13
CA PRO A 299 2.37 -7.20 5.15
C PRO A 299 2.72 -6.61 3.77
N GLY A 300 3.50 -7.37 3.01
CA GLY A 300 3.83 -7.06 1.63
C GLY A 300 4.06 -8.35 0.83
N ASN A 301 4.32 -8.21 -0.47
CA ASN A 301 4.57 -9.34 -1.36
C ASN A 301 5.85 -9.08 -2.19
N PRO A 302 6.90 -9.91 -2.08
CA PRO A 302 7.00 -11.14 -1.28
C PRO A 302 7.31 -10.92 0.21
N THR A 303 7.76 -9.71 0.57
CA THR A 303 8.12 -9.33 1.94
C THR A 303 7.39 -8.07 2.36
N GLY A 304 7.13 -7.97 3.66
CA GLY A 304 6.58 -6.78 4.29
C GLY A 304 7.64 -5.91 4.96
N LEU A 305 7.14 -4.97 5.75
CA LEU A 305 7.89 -4.06 6.58
C LEU A 305 7.48 -4.27 8.05
N HIS A 306 8.42 -4.18 8.98
CA HIS A 306 8.09 -3.95 10.39
C HIS A 306 8.74 -2.69 10.98
N LEU A 307 8.05 -2.05 11.92
CA LEU A 307 8.59 -0.94 12.70
C LEU A 307 8.64 -1.36 14.16
N GLY A 308 9.78 -1.13 14.81
CA GLY A 308 9.96 -1.38 16.23
C GLY A 308 11.32 -2.01 16.53
N PRO A 309 11.64 -2.23 17.81
CA PRO A 309 10.76 -2.01 18.97
C PRO A 309 10.42 -0.53 19.21
N LEU A 310 9.14 -0.23 19.50
CA LEU A 310 8.64 1.09 19.90
C LEU A 310 8.23 1.08 21.38
N GLN A 311 8.35 2.23 22.07
CA GLN A 311 7.89 2.44 23.46
C GLN A 311 6.53 3.17 23.51
#